data_AF-A0A6V8K5Y5-F1
#
_entry.id   AF-A0A6V8K5Y5-F1
#
_cell.length_a   1.000
_cell.length_b   1.000
_cell.length_c   1.000
_cell.angle_alpha   90.00
_cell.angle_beta   90.00
_cell.angle_gamma   90.00
#
_symmetry.space_group_name_H-M   'P 1'
#
loop_
_entity.id
_entity.type
_entity.pdbx_description
1 polymer ?
#
loop_
_entity_poly.entity_id
_entity_poly.type
_entity_poly.pdbx_seq_one_letter_code
_entity_poly.pdbx_strand_id
1 'polypeptide(L)' 'MFDPTAMIMADKATKRHVLSARPEARTTPERPPRQRGESMRLLAATTLRRLADRVEPRTSKPCVQVS' A
#
# COMPACT_ATOMS: atom_id res chain seq x y z
N MET A 1 -25.99 -16.56 -44.58
CA MET A 1 -27.19 -15.69 -44.49
C MET A 1 -27.02 -14.84 -43.24
N PHE A 2 -27.15 -13.52 -43.35
CA PHE A 2 -27.00 -12.62 -42.21
C PHE A 2 -28.27 -12.67 -41.34
N ASP A 3 -28.12 -12.95 -40.05
CA ASP A 3 -29.22 -12.94 -39.08
C ASP A 3 -29.07 -11.74 -38.12
N PRO A 4 -29.85 -10.67 -38.32
CA PRO A 4 -29.80 -9.48 -37.48
C PRO A 4 -30.24 -9.74 -36.04
N THR A 5 -31.11 -10.73 -35.80
CA THR A 5 -31.59 -11.07 -34.45
C THR A 5 -30.48 -11.73 -33.65
N ALA A 6 -29.76 -12.68 -34.25
CA ALA A 6 -28.59 -13.28 -33.64
C ALA A 6 -27.52 -12.23 -33.28
N MET A 7 -27.29 -11.24 -34.15
CA MET A 7 -26.35 -10.15 -33.91
C MET A 7 -26.74 -9.30 -32.69
N ILE A 8 -28.01 -8.90 -32.58
CA ILE A 8 -28.51 -8.10 -31.44
C ILE A 8 -28.41 -8.88 -30.13
N MET A 9 -28.69 -10.19 -30.16
CA MET A 9 -28.59 -11.04 -28.98
C MET A 9 -27.15 -11.21 -28.52
N ALA A 10 -26.21 -11.37 -29.44
CA ALA A 10 -24.78 -11.43 -29.14
C ALA A 10 -24.26 -10.14 -28.50
N ASP A 11 -24.65 -8.97 -29.01
CA ASP A 11 -24.30 -7.68 -28.42
C ASP A 11 -24.83 -7.53 -27.00
N LYS A 12 -26.11 -7.88 -26.76
CA LYS A 12 -26.72 -7.83 -25.43
C LYS A 12 -26.03 -8.79 -24.45
N ALA A 13 -25.73 -10.01 -24.87
CA ALA A 13 -25.04 -11.00 -24.04
C ALA A 13 -23.64 -10.52 -23.65
N THR A 14 -22.90 -9.96 -24.61
CA THR A 14 -21.55 -9.44 -24.40
C THR A 14 -21.57 -8.25 -23.43
N LYS A 15 -22.46 -7.29 -23.65
CA LYS A 15 -22.62 -6.13 -22.76
C LYS A 15 -22.99 -6.56 -21.35
N ARG A 16 -23.92 -7.51 -21.21
CA ARG A 16 -24.32 -8.02 -19.89
C ARG A 16 -23.15 -8.70 -19.18
N HIS A 17 -22.35 -9.50 -19.87
CA HIS A 17 -21.18 -10.17 -19.30
C HIS A 17 -20.10 -9.18 -18.85
N VAL A 18 -19.80 -8.17 -19.67
CA VAL A 18 -18.81 -7.14 -19.34
C VAL A 18 -19.28 -6.27 -18.17
N LEU A 19 -20.56 -5.91 -18.14
CA LEU A 19 -21.12 -5.05 -17.11
C LEU A 19 -21.43 -5.79 -15.81
N SER A 20 -21.71 -7.10 -15.83
CA SER A 20 -21.98 -7.86 -14.60
C SER A 20 -20.79 -7.94 -13.64
N ALA A 21 -19.57 -7.74 -14.17
CA ALA A 21 -18.36 -7.68 -13.37
C ALA A 21 -18.11 -6.29 -12.77
N ARG A 22 -18.94 -5.28 -13.09
CA ARG A 22 -18.73 -3.95 -12.53
C ARG A 22 -19.12 -3.93 -11.05
N PRO A 23 -18.31 -3.30 -10.20
CA PRO A 23 -18.69 -3.07 -8.81
C PRO A 23 -19.88 -2.10 -8.79
N GLU A 24 -21.07 -2.62 -8.51
CA GLU A 24 -22.28 -1.83 -8.27
C GLU A 24 -22.22 -1.04 -6.95
N ALA A 25 -21.27 -1.40 -6.08
CA ALA A 25 -21.00 -0.70 -4.85
C ALA A 25 -20.45 0.69 -5.15
N ARG A 26 -21.06 1.72 -4.55
CA ARG A 26 -20.51 3.08 -4.58
C ARG A 26 -19.08 3.05 -4.06
N THR A 27 -18.11 3.35 -4.93
CA THR A 27 -16.72 3.50 -4.51
C THR A 27 -16.60 4.79 -3.72
N THR A 28 -16.13 4.66 -2.47
CA THR A 28 -15.72 5.85 -1.71
C THR A 28 -14.27 6.11 -2.09
N PRO A 29 -13.91 7.31 -2.57
CA PRO A 29 -12.50 7.64 -2.79
C PRO A 29 -11.75 7.50 -1.47
N GLU A 30 -10.62 6.81 -1.51
CA GLU A 30 -9.80 6.60 -0.32
C GLU A 30 -9.35 7.96 0.23
N ARG A 31 -9.71 8.23 1.49
CA ARG A 31 -9.34 9.50 2.12
C ARG A 31 -7.82 9.48 2.34
N PRO A 32 -7.07 10.52 1.93
CA PRO A 32 -5.66 10.59 2.24
C PRO A 32 -5.47 10.46 3.76
N PRO A 33 -4.50 9.65 4.22
CA PRO A 33 -4.27 9.46 5.64
C PRO A 33 -4.07 10.83 6.29
N ARG A 34 -4.85 11.11 7.35
CA ARG A 34 -4.69 12.35 8.11
C ARG A 34 -3.28 12.35 8.71
N GLN A 35 -2.44 13.33 8.34
CA GLN A 35 -1.11 13.57 8.92
C GLN A 35 -1.12 13.97 10.41
N ARG A 36 -2.25 13.78 11.11
CA ARG A 36 -2.36 14.07 12.54
C ARG A 36 -1.42 13.13 13.29
N GLY A 37 -0.35 13.69 13.85
CA GLY A 37 0.65 12.97 14.62
C GLY A 37 1.94 12.67 13.88
N GLU A 38 2.14 13.14 12.65
CA GLU A 38 3.42 12.99 11.94
C GLU A 38 4.57 13.66 12.70
N SER A 39 4.33 14.86 13.24
CA SER A 39 5.28 15.55 14.13
C SER A 39 5.60 14.75 15.40
N MET A 40 4.58 14.18 16.06
CA MET A 40 4.77 13.33 17.24
C MET A 40 5.52 12.03 16.91
N ARG A 41 5.26 11.42 15.75
CA ARG A 41 5.99 10.23 15.27
C ARG A 41 7.45 10.53 14.97
N LEU A 42 7.74 11.68 14.35
CA LEU A 42 9.12 12.12 14.11
C LEU A 42 9.86 12.39 15.43
N LEU A 43 9.19 13.05 16.38
CA LEU A 43 9.74 13.25 17.73
C LEU A 43 10.01 11.93 18.45
N ALA A 44 9.08 10.98 18.39
CA ALA A 44 9.27 9.64 18.97
C ALA A 44 10.43 8.88 18.29
N ALA A 45 10.52 8.92 16.96
CA ALA A 45 11.58 8.25 16.23
C ALA A 45 12.97 8.82 16.56
N THR A 46 13.09 10.15 16.62
CA THR A 46 14.36 10.81 16.96
C THR A 46 14.80 10.57 18.40
N THR A 47 13.86 10.55 19.34
CA THR A 47 14.15 10.25 20.76
C THR A 47 14.59 8.81 20.95
N LEU A 48 13.88 7.84 20.33
CA LEU A 48 14.27 6.43 20.37
C LEU A 48 15.65 6.19 19.75
N ARG A 49 15.96 6.85 18.63
CA ARG A 49 17.28 6.70 18.00
C ARG A 49 18.41 7.23 18.88
N ARG A 50 18.22 8.40 19.51
CA ARG A 50 19.20 8.93 20.48
C ARG A 50 19.38 8.03 21.70
N LEU A 51 18.33 7.35 22.13
CA LEU A 51 18.43 6.38 23.23
C LEU A 51 19.22 5.15 22.79
N ALA A 52 18.93 4.60 21.62
CA ALA A 52 19.70 3.50 21.04
C ALA A 52 21.18 3.86 20.91
N ASP A 53 21.50 5.03 20.35
CA ASP A 53 22.89 5.50 20.22
C ASP A 53 23.62 5.68 21.56
N ARG A 54 22.88 5.89 22.66
CA ARG A 54 23.45 5.99 24.02
C ARG A 54 23.59 4.64 24.72
N VAL A 55 22.65 3.73 24.47
CA VAL A 55 22.60 2.41 25.11
C VAL A 55 23.53 1.44 24.39
N GLU A 56 23.73 1.60 23.08
CA GLU A 56 24.66 0.77 22.34
C GLU A 56 26.09 0.94 22.89
N PRO A 57 26.69 -0.13 23.46
CA PRO A 57 28.06 -0.09 23.88
C PRO A 57 28.93 0.11 22.63
N ARG A 58 29.78 1.14 22.65
CA ARG A 58 30.75 1.35 21.57
C ARG A 58 31.51 0.06 21.35
N THR A 59 31.46 -0.45 20.12
CA THR A 59 32.15 -1.67 19.68
C THR A 59 33.54 -1.69 20.30
N SER A 60 33.78 -2.64 21.21
CA SER A 60 35.08 -2.81 21.84
C SER A 60 36.13 -2.99 20.75
N LYS A 61 37.25 -2.28 20.88
CA LYS A 61 38.36 -2.37 19.92
C LYS A 61 38.71 -3.86 19.69
N PRO A 62 38.94 -4.30 18.45
CA PRO A 62 39.38 -5.66 18.21
C PRO A 62 40.68 -5.90 18.97
N CYS A 63 40.76 -7.02 19.70
CA CYS A 63 41.99 -7.44 20.34
C CYS A 63 43.06 -7.58 19.26
N VAL A 64 44.09 -6.74 19.33
CA VAL A 64 45.29 -6.92 18.53
C VAL A 64 45.94 -8.20 19.07
N GLN A 65 45.85 -9.28 18.32
CA GLN A 65 46.67 -10.47 18.56
C GLN A 65 48.12 -10.08 18.31
N VAL A 66 48.90 -10.00 19.39
CA VAL A 66 50.36 -9.89 19.33
C VAL A 66 50.86 -11.32 19.18
N SER A 67 51.37 -11.63 17.99
CA SER A 67 52.10 -12.87 17.68
C SER A 67 53.53 -12.82 18.18
#